data_AF-A0A9Q3HRS2-F1
#
_entry.id   AF-A0A9Q3HRS2-F1
#
_cell.length_a   1.000
_cell.length_b   1.000
_cell.length_c   1.000
_cell.angle_alpha   90.00
_cell.angle_beta   90.00
_cell.angle_gamma   90.00
#
_symmetry.space_group_name_H-M   'P 1'
#
loop_
_entity.id
_entity.type
_entity.pdbx_description
1 polymer ?
#
loop_
_entity_poly.entity_id
_entity_poly.type
_entity_poly.pdbx_seq_one_letter_code
_entity_poly.pdbx_strand_id
1 'polypeptide(L)' 'MTKERREGLKDAYERIKNELTNAPVFILPDFELPFKLYIDAACSQGLGAALHQRQIVDGEPGEGVISYISRQLKD' A
#
# COMPACT_ATOMS: atom_id res chain seq x y z
N MET A 1 27.46 -1.15 13.29
CA MET A 1 26.16 -0.50 13.56
C MET A 1 25.83 -0.69 15.05
N THR A 2 25.64 0.39 15.82
CA THR A 2 25.41 0.33 17.28
C THR A 2 24.04 -0.26 17.61
N LYS A 3 23.87 -0.81 18.82
CA LYS A 3 22.62 -1.48 19.24
C LYS A 3 21.44 -0.50 19.29
N GLU A 4 21.65 0.70 19.81
CA GLU A 4 20.65 1.78 19.87
C GLU A 4 20.16 2.20 18.48
N ARG A 5 21.09 2.31 17.50
CA ARG A 5 20.72 2.64 16.12
C ARG A 5 19.86 1.55 15.49
N ARG A 6 20.06 0.28 15.83
CA ARG A 6 19.21 -0.83 15.35
C ARG A 6 17.81 -0.75 15.92
N GLU A 7 17.67 -0.41 17.20
CA GLU A 7 16.36 -0.32 17.83
C GLU A 7 15.55 0.86 17.28
N GLY A 8 16.15 2.04 17.19
CA GLY A 8 15.48 3.20 16.61
C GLY A 8 15.07 3.01 15.13
N LEU A 9 15.83 2.22 14.36
CA LEU A 9 15.46 1.87 12.99
C LEU A 9 14.27 0.90 12.93
N LYS A 10 14.16 -0.04 13.87
CA LYS A 10 13.02 -0.95 13.94
C LYS A 10 11.74 -0.19 14.28
N ASP A 11 11.80 0.70 15.28
CA ASP A 11 10.64 1.50 15.69
C ASP A 11 10.14 2.39 14.55
N ALA A 12 11.07 3.02 13.82
CA ALA A 12 10.73 3.80 12.64
C ALA A 12 10.09 2.94 11.53
N TYR A 13 10.62 1.74 11.29
CA TYR A 13 10.08 0.82 10.28
C TYR A 13 8.66 0.34 10.64
N GLU A 14 8.43 -0.07 11.89
CA GLU A 14 7.11 -0.50 12.34
C GLU A 14 6.10 0.66 12.32
N ARG A 15 6.53 1.88 12.65
CA ARG A 15 5.67 3.06 12.49
C ARG A 15 5.27 3.28 11.03
N ILE A 16 6.21 3.20 10.09
CA ILE A 16 5.90 3.37 8.65
C ILE A 16 4.90 2.30 8.20
N LYS A 17 5.09 1.04 8.59
CA LYS A 17 4.13 -0.02 8.29
C LYS A 17 2.76 0.32 8.83
N ASN A 18 2.67 0.72 10.10
CA ASN A 18 1.40 1.04 10.73
C ASN A 18 0.68 2.19 10.01
N GLU A 19 1.38 3.28 9.68
CA GLU A 19 0.75 4.42 8.97
C GLU A 19 0.31 4.03 7.54
N LEU A 20 1.06 3.17 6.84
CA LEU A 20 0.70 2.71 5.50
C LEU A 20 -0.47 1.71 5.51
N THR A 21 -0.68 1.00 6.62
CA THR A 21 -1.70 -0.05 6.70
C THR A 21 -3.02 0.39 7.33
N ASN A 22 -3.12 1.63 7.82
CA ASN A 22 -4.28 2.12 8.55
C ASN A 22 -4.86 3.39 7.90
N ALA A 23 -6.06 3.77 8.35
CA ALA A 23 -6.69 5.02 7.95
C ALA A 23 -5.78 6.22 8.29
N PRO A 24 -5.75 7.29 7.47
CA PRO A 24 -6.66 7.61 6.37
C PRO A 24 -6.20 7.12 4.99
N VAL A 25 -5.13 6.31 4.88
CA VAL A 25 -4.52 5.95 3.59
C VAL A 25 -5.40 4.98 2.79
N PHE A 26 -6.11 4.09 3.47
CA PHE A 26 -7.03 3.15 2.84
C PHE A 26 -8.46 3.65 2.78
N ILE A 27 -9.08 3.42 1.63
CA ILE A 27 -10.49 3.67 1.39
C ILE A 27 -11.27 2.36 1.29
N LEU A 28 -12.54 2.37 1.71
CA LEU A 28 -13.44 1.24 1.49
C LEU A 28 -13.78 1.15 0.00
N PRO A 29 -13.83 -0.05 -0.59
CA PRO A 29 -14.18 -0.22 -1.99
C PRO A 29 -15.67 0.01 -2.22
N ASP A 30 -15.99 0.76 -3.28
CA ASP A 30 -17.32 0.86 -3.86
C ASP A 30 -17.41 -0.07 -5.09
N PHE A 31 -18.25 -1.11 -5.02
CA PHE A 31 -18.33 -2.10 -6.10
C PHE A 31 -19.12 -1.61 -7.33
N GLU A 32 -19.77 -0.46 -7.26
CA GLU A 32 -20.46 0.16 -8.41
C GLU A 32 -19.51 0.99 -9.27
N LEU A 33 -18.33 1.36 -8.74
CA LEU A 33 -17.33 2.19 -9.40
C LEU A 33 -16.18 1.35 -9.98
N PRO A 34 -15.55 1.81 -11.08
CA PRO A 34 -14.43 1.10 -11.67
C PRO A 34 -13.18 1.12 -10.77
N PHE A 35 -12.50 -0.01 -10.70
CA PHE A 35 -11.22 -0.15 -10.03
C PHE A 35 -10.06 0.22 -10.97
N LYS A 36 -8.94 0.68 -10.39
CA LYS A 36 -7.67 0.90 -11.08
C LYS A 36 -6.59 0.02 -10.45
N LEU A 37 -5.89 -0.74 -11.27
CA LEU A 37 -4.80 -1.59 -10.80
C LEU A 37 -3.46 -1.04 -11.31
N TYR A 38 -2.63 -0.57 -10.39
CA TYR A 38 -1.24 -0.22 -10.68
C TYR A 38 -0.37 -1.43 -10.44
N ILE A 39 0.52 -1.74 -11.36
CA ILE A 39 1.40 -2.90 -11.28
C ILE A 39 2.82 -2.43 -11.57
N ASP A 40 3.75 -2.84 -10.71
CA ASP A 40 5.18 -2.78 -10.99
C ASP A 40 5.75 -4.20 -10.91
N ALA A 41 6.30 -4.67 -12.03
CA ALA A 41 6.88 -5.99 -12.14
C ALA A 41 8.40 -5.84 -12.26
N ALA A 42 9.09 -6.04 -11.14
CA ALA A 42 10.54 -6.13 -11.16
C ALA A 42 10.93 -7.52 -11.71
N CYS A 43 11.60 -7.49 -12.87
CA CYS A 43 12.10 -8.60 -13.67
C CYS A 43 12.32 -9.91 -12.87
N SER A 44 11.62 -10.97 -13.30
CA SER A 44 11.68 -12.39 -12.87
C SER A 44 11.54 -12.75 -11.37
N GLN A 45 11.61 -11.82 -10.43
CA GLN A 45 11.67 -12.15 -8.99
C GLN A 45 10.34 -11.94 -8.27
N GLY A 46 9.55 -10.94 -8.67
CA GLY A 46 8.33 -10.60 -7.94
C GLY A 46 7.46 -9.57 -8.64
N LEU A 47 6.19 -9.57 -8.23
CA LEU A 47 5.15 -8.66 -8.69
C LEU A 47 4.68 -7.81 -7.51
N GLY A 48 4.74 -6.50 -7.64
CA GLY A 48 4.07 -5.55 -6.77
C GLY A 48 2.87 -4.94 -7.51
N ALA A 49 1.76 -4.73 -6.80
CA ALA A 49 0.62 -4.02 -7.33
C ALA A 49 -0.13 -3.27 -6.24
N ALA A 50 -0.85 -2.22 -6.62
CA ALA A 50 -1.74 -1.47 -5.75
C ALA A 50 -3.10 -1.32 -6.43
N LEU A 51 -4.16 -1.72 -5.73
CA LEU A 51 -5.54 -1.55 -6.15
C LEU A 51 -6.04 -0.20 -5.64
N HIS A 52 -6.51 0.64 -6.55
CA HIS A 52 -6.97 2.00 -6.31
C HIS A 52 -8.40 2.17 -6.82
N GLN A 53 -9.07 3.19 -6.33
CA GLN A 53 -10.38 3.61 -6.84
C GLN A 53 -10.55 5.11 -6.69
N ARG A 54 -11.19 5.72 -7.71
CA ARG A 54 -11.59 7.13 -7.65
C ARG A 54 -13.01 7.22 -7.12
N GLN A 55 -13.20 7.84 -5.97
CA GLN A 55 -14.51 8.01 -5.32
C GLN A 55 -14.56 9.30 -4.50
N ILE A 56 -15.72 9.61 -3.93
CA ILE A 56 -15.85 10.73 -2.99
C ILE A 56 -15.26 10.30 -1.64
N VAL A 57 -14.21 10.98 -1.20
CA VAL A 57 -13.57 10.81 0.11
C VAL A 57 -13.70 12.13 0.83
N ASP A 58 -14.31 12.12 2.02
CA ASP A 58 -14.54 13.32 2.83
C ASP A 58 -15.26 14.47 2.09
N GLY A 59 -16.15 14.12 1.15
CA GLY A 59 -16.95 15.08 0.38
C GLY A 59 -16.32 15.55 -0.93
N GLU A 60 -15.07 15.17 -1.23
CA GLU A 60 -14.36 15.58 -2.44
C GLU A 60 -13.94 14.37 -3.31
N PRO A 61 -13.87 14.52 -4.64
CA PRO A 61 -13.41 13.45 -5.52
C PRO A 61 -11.90 13.19 -5.33
N GLY A 62 -11.57 12.05 -4.73
CA GLY A 62 -10.21 11.58 -4.50
C GLY A 62 -9.94 10.24 -5.17
N GLU A 63 -8.67 9.90 -5.32
CA GLU A 63 -8.26 8.52 -5.61
C GLU A 63 -7.58 7.98 -4.37
N GLY A 64 -8.12 6.87 -3.84
CA GLY A 64 -7.58 6.22 -2.65
C GLY A 64 -7.07 4.81 -2.97
N VAL A 65 -6.20 4.33 -2.09
CA VAL A 65 -5.73 2.94 -2.12
C VAL A 65 -6.77 2.06 -1.45
N ILE A 66 -7.10 0.93 -2.06
CA ILE A 66 -7.94 -0.11 -1.46
C ILE A 66 -7.07 -1.23 -0.88
N SER A 67 -6.03 -1.65 -1.60
CA SER A 67 -5.17 -2.75 -1.16
C SER A 67 -3.81 -2.73 -1.85
N TYR A 68 -2.78 -3.14 -1.12
CA TYR A 68 -1.46 -3.46 -1.69
C TYR A 68 -1.35 -4.98 -1.89
N ILE A 69 -0.88 -5.38 -3.07
CA ILE A 69 -0.75 -6.77 -3.50
C ILE A 69 0.72 -7.02 -3.79
N SER A 70 1.30 -8.06 -3.19
CA SER A 70 2.65 -8.50 -3.50
C SER A 70 2.69 -10.01 -3.68
N ARG A 71 3.35 -10.47 -4.74
CA ARG A 71 3.53 -11.90 -5.00
C ARG A 71 4.93 -12.19 -5.52
N GLN A 72 5.61 -13.15 -4.90
CA GLN A 72 6.84 -13.69 -5.46
C GLN A 72 6.52 -14.56 -6.68
N LEU A 73 7.28 -14.37 -7.77
CA LEU A 73 7.18 -15.23 -8.94
C LEU A 73 7.98 -16.50 -8.62
N LYS A 74 7.33 -17.66 -8.78
CA LYS A 74 8.02 -18.95 -8.72
C LYS A 74 8.51 -19.26 -10.13
N ASP A 75 9.73 -19.76 -10.22
CA ASP A 75 10.24 -20.41 -11.43
C ASP A 75 9.39 -21.63 -11.80
#